data_AF-A0A8C6FKH1-F1
#
_entry.id   AF-A0A8C6FKH1-F1
#
_cell.length_a   1.000
_cell.length_b   1.000
_cell.length_c   1.000
_cell.angle_alpha   90.00
_cell.angle_beta   90.00
_cell.angle_gamma   90.00
#
_symmetry.space_group_name_H-M   'P 1'
#
loop_
_entity.id
_entity.type
_entity.pdbx_description
1 polymer ?
#
loop_
_entity_poly.entity_id
_entity_poly.type
_entity_poly.pdbx_seq_one_letter_code
_entity_poly.pdbx_strand_id
1 'polypeptide(L)'
;MPQKDKKPEKSAWRFNLDPTHPIEGGFLTLKILNIFLLEKVKVNGKTRNLGNVVHIECFKNKMIFPEKQFSKSYLKYLTKKYLKKNSLHG
;
A
#
# COMPACT_ATOMS: atom_id res chain seq x y z
N MET A 1 9.66 11.97 -36.15
CA MET A 1 8.79 11.21 -35.21
C MET A 1 8.69 12.02 -33.93
N PRO A 2 7.50 12.43 -33.45
CA PRO A 2 7.42 13.27 -32.25
C PRO A 2 7.72 12.42 -31.01
N GLN A 3 8.84 12.73 -30.34
CA GLN A 3 9.16 12.21 -29.02
C GLN A 3 8.18 12.85 -28.02
N LYS A 4 7.35 12.02 -27.40
CA LYS A 4 6.38 12.45 -26.41
C LYS A 4 7.14 12.82 -25.13
N ASP A 5 7.32 14.12 -24.92
CA ASP A 5 7.81 14.73 -23.68
C ASP A 5 7.11 14.10 -22.46
N LYS A 6 7.78 13.15 -21.81
CA LYS A 6 7.42 12.73 -20.46
C LYS A 6 7.90 13.85 -19.54
N LYS A 7 7.01 14.81 -19.25
CA LYS A 7 7.19 15.79 -18.17
C LYS A 7 7.78 15.06 -16.96
N PRO A 8 8.83 15.59 -16.31
CA PRO A 8 9.33 15.03 -15.07
C PRO A 8 8.17 15.00 -14.08
N GLU A 9 7.69 13.80 -13.80
CA GLU A 9 6.60 13.56 -12.86
C GLU A 9 7.06 14.16 -11.53
N LYS A 10 6.41 15.26 -11.14
CA LYS A 10 6.64 15.97 -9.87
C LYS A 10 6.83 14.91 -8.81
N SER A 11 8.05 14.79 -8.27
CA SER A 11 8.48 13.80 -7.28
C SER A 11 7.29 13.36 -6.45
N ALA A 12 6.64 12.28 -6.85
CA ALA A 12 5.40 11.87 -6.23
C ALA A 12 5.79 11.41 -4.84
N TRP A 13 5.45 12.19 -3.83
CA TRP A 13 5.73 11.82 -2.45
C TRP A 13 5.05 10.47 -2.20
N ARG A 14 5.87 9.48 -1.85
CA ARG A 14 5.52 8.07 -1.87
C ARG A 14 6.00 7.44 -0.58
N PHE A 15 5.08 6.79 0.13
CA PHE A 15 5.42 6.01 1.30
C PHE A 15 5.85 4.62 0.91
N ASN A 16 7.02 4.21 1.40
CA ASN A 16 7.52 2.86 1.27
C ASN A 16 7.19 2.09 2.56
N LEU A 17 6.40 1.03 2.43
CA LEU A 17 6.17 0.04 3.47
C LEU A 17 7.04 -1.17 3.16
N ASP A 18 7.84 -1.58 4.13
CA ASP A 18 8.72 -2.76 4.03
C ASP A 18 8.18 -3.88 4.93
N PRO A 19 7.41 -4.83 4.38
CA PRO A 19 6.95 -6.01 5.09
C PRO A 19 7.92 -7.20 4.98
N THR A 20 9.23 -7.01 4.85
CA THR A 20 10.18 -8.12 4.65
C THR A 20 10.16 -9.13 5.81
N HIS A 21 10.21 -8.64 7.06
CA HIS A 21 10.18 -9.51 8.25
C HIS A 21 8.98 -10.48 8.28
N PRO A 22 7.72 -10.02 8.06
CA PRO A 22 6.58 -10.93 8.05
C PRO A 22 6.46 -11.79 6.79
N ILE A 23 7.09 -11.39 5.68
CA ILE A 23 7.15 -12.20 4.45
C ILE A 23 8.13 -13.36 4.62
N GLU A 24 9.30 -13.10 5.19
CA GLU A 24 10.35 -14.10 5.40
C GLU A 24 9.89 -15.21 6.35
N GLY A 25 9.07 -14.87 7.34
CA GLY A 25 8.46 -15.85 8.23
C GLY A 25 7.31 -16.66 7.63
N GLY A 26 6.93 -16.42 6.36
CA GLY A 26 5.96 -17.23 5.62
C GLY A 26 4.48 -17.03 5.96
N PHE A 27 4.17 -16.14 6.91
CA PHE A 27 2.80 -15.89 7.39
C PHE A 27 2.09 -14.73 6.67
N LEU A 28 2.80 -13.94 5.86
CA LEU A 28 2.23 -12.81 5.14
C LEU A 28 2.81 -12.72 3.72
N THR A 29 1.96 -12.67 2.70
CA THR A 29 2.39 -12.41 1.32
C THR A 29 1.99 -11.00 0.90
N LEU A 30 2.84 -10.30 0.14
CA LEU A 30 2.54 -8.96 -0.42
C LEU A 30 1.18 -8.90 -1.11
N LYS A 31 0.83 -9.97 -1.84
CA LYS A 31 -0.44 -10.09 -2.55
C LYS A 31 -1.64 -10.07 -1.59
N ILE A 32 -1.56 -10.82 -0.49
CA ILE A 32 -2.62 -10.90 0.52
C ILE A 32 -2.76 -9.55 1.26
N LEU A 33 -1.63 -8.92 1.60
CA LEU A 33 -1.62 -7.59 2.18
C LEU A 33 -2.22 -6.55 1.22
N ASN A 34 -1.92 -6.64 -0.08
CA ASN A 34 -2.48 -5.75 -1.10
C ASN A 34 -4.00 -5.84 -1.15
N ILE A 35 -4.53 -7.06 -1.24
CA ILE A 35 -5.98 -7.32 -1.24
C ILE A 35 -6.63 -6.79 0.04
N PHE A 36 -6.05 -7.08 1.20
CA PHE A 36 -6.57 -6.59 2.48
C PHE A 36 -6.57 -5.06 2.54
N LEU A 37 -5.51 -4.41 2.09
CA LEU A 37 -5.43 -2.96 2.08
C LEU A 37 -6.46 -2.37 1.12
N LEU A 38 -6.62 -2.90 -0.10
CA LEU A 38 -7.67 -2.45 -1.03
C LEU A 38 -9.08 -2.57 -0.42
N GLU A 39 -9.35 -3.61 0.36
CA GLU A 39 -10.65 -3.80 1.02
C GLU A 39 -10.85 -2.94 2.28
N LYS A 40 -9.78 -2.51 2.95
CA LYS A 40 -9.87 -1.79 4.24
C LYS A 40 -9.53 -0.32 4.17
N VAL A 41 -8.80 0.07 3.13
CA VAL A 41 -8.46 1.46 2.86
C VAL A 41 -9.73 2.25 2.58
N LYS A 42 -9.87 3.35 3.32
CA LYS A 42 -10.93 4.33 3.14
C LYS A 42 -10.34 5.60 2.56
N VAL A 43 -10.94 6.08 1.49
CA VAL A 43 -10.68 7.42 0.96
C VAL A 43 -11.95 8.23 1.13
N ASN A 44 -11.84 9.39 1.79
CA ASN A 44 -12.98 10.27 2.06
C ASN A 44 -14.17 9.57 2.77
N GLY A 45 -13.87 8.68 3.73
CA GLY A 45 -14.86 7.91 4.49
C GLY A 45 -15.48 6.71 3.76
N LYS A 46 -15.24 6.53 2.47
CA LYS A 46 -15.79 5.43 1.66
C LYS A 46 -14.76 4.34 1.39
N THR A 47 -15.23 3.09 1.32
CA THR A 47 -14.45 1.88 1.02
C THR A 47 -14.89 1.32 -0.35
N ARG A 48 -14.10 0.46 -1.01
CA ARG A 48 -14.50 -0.34 -2.19
C ARG A 48 -14.73 0.38 -3.53
N ASN A 49 -14.49 1.70 -3.63
CA ASN A 49 -14.51 2.45 -4.90
C ASN A 49 -13.17 3.12 -5.18
N LEU A 50 -12.09 2.34 -5.09
CA LEU A 50 -10.72 2.84 -5.15
C LEU A 50 -10.11 2.84 -6.56
N GLY A 51 -10.86 2.35 -7.56
CA GLY A 51 -10.36 1.87 -8.86
C GLY A 51 -9.57 2.87 -9.71
N ASN A 52 -9.65 4.17 -9.42
CA ASN A 52 -8.80 5.17 -10.07
C ASN A 52 -8.16 6.16 -9.09
N VAL A 53 -8.47 6.03 -7.80
CA VAL A 53 -7.97 6.95 -6.78
C VAL A 53 -6.68 6.36 -6.21
N VAL A 54 -6.67 5.08 -5.85
CA VAL A 54 -5.59 4.50 -5.06
C VAL A 54 -4.74 3.56 -5.93
N HIS A 55 -3.56 4.02 -6.28
CA HIS A 55 -2.54 3.20 -6.92
C HIS A 55 -1.59 2.66 -5.85
N ILE A 56 -1.71 1.36 -5.52
CA ILE A 56 -0.73 0.69 -4.66
C ILE A 56 0.24 -0.05 -5.57
N GLU A 57 1.48 0.39 -5.59
CA GLU A 57 2.53 -0.24 -6.38
C GLU A 57 3.33 -1.21 -5.52
N CYS A 58 3.65 -2.37 -6.06
CA CYS A 58 4.58 -3.31 -5.43
C CYS A 58 5.90 -3.24 -6.19
N PHE A 59 6.99 -2.91 -5.51
CA PHE A 59 8.32 -2.87 -6.09
C PHE A 59 9.25 -3.84 -5.35
N LYS A 60 9.63 -4.93 -6.02
CA LYS A 60 10.38 -6.04 -5.41
C LYS A 60 9.64 -6.56 -4.17
N ASN A 61 10.16 -6.28 -2.97
CA ASN A 61 9.55 -6.65 -1.68
C ASN A 61 8.92 -5.48 -0.91
N LYS A 62 8.87 -4.30 -1.51
CA LYS A 62 8.32 -3.09 -0.89
C LYS A 62 6.99 -2.72 -1.51
N MET A 63 6.14 -2.12 -0.70
CA MET A 63 4.84 -1.62 -1.12
C MET A 63 4.86 -0.09 -1.07
N ILE A 64 4.54 0.52 -2.20
CA ILE A 64 4.65 1.96 -2.43
C ILE A 64 3.23 2.54 -2.50
N PHE A 65 2.99 3.56 -1.69
CA PHE A 65 1.70 4.24 -1.58
C PHE A 65 1.82 5.73 -1.89
N PRO A 66 0.82 6.35 -2.53
CA PRO A 66 0.78 7.79 -2.74
C PRO A 66 0.55 8.53 -1.42
N GLU A 67 1.47 9.41 -1.05
CA GLU A 67 1.40 10.20 0.19
C GLU A 67 0.22 11.17 0.22
N LYS A 68 -0.19 11.65 -0.96
CA LYS A 68 -1.30 12.61 -1.11
C LYS A 68 -2.66 12.06 -0.64
N GLN A 69 -2.80 10.75 -0.52
CA GLN A 69 -4.09 10.09 -0.18
C GLN A 69 -4.08 9.37 1.16
N PHE A 70 -2.90 9.06 1.70
CA PHE A 70 -2.75 8.26 2.91
C PHE A 70 -1.66 8.81 3.79
N SER A 71 -1.85 8.75 5.10
CA SER A 71 -0.77 8.97 6.05
C SER A 71 -0.08 7.66 6.42
N LYS A 72 1.23 7.72 6.70
CA LYS A 72 2.03 6.58 7.19
C LYS A 72 1.41 5.89 8.42
N SER A 73 0.85 6.67 9.35
CA SER A 73 0.17 6.17 10.55
C SER A 73 -1.06 5.31 10.24
N TYR A 74 -1.82 5.66 9.20
CA TYR A 74 -3.00 4.91 8.78
C TYR A 74 -2.62 3.55 8.19
N LEU A 75 -1.60 3.51 7.33
CA LEU A 75 -1.08 2.27 6.76
C LEU A 75 -0.50 1.34 7.86
N LYS A 76 0.22 1.92 8.84
CA LYS A 76 0.73 1.18 10.01
C LYS A 76 -0.41 0.59 10.84
N TYR A 77 -1.48 1.37 11.08
CA TYR A 77 -2.66 0.90 11.79
C TYR A 77 -3.33 -0.27 11.06
N LEU A 78 -3.55 -0.15 9.75
CA LEU A 78 -4.17 -1.23 8.96
C LEU A 78 -3.32 -2.50 8.97
N THR A 79 -2.00 -2.37 8.83
CA THR A 79 -1.07 -3.51 8.88
C THR A 79 -1.10 -4.19 10.25
N LYS A 80 -1.05 -3.42 11.36
CA LYS A 80 -1.21 -3.98 12.71
C LYS A 80 -2.57 -4.65 12.92
N LYS A 81 -3.64 -4.07 12.39
CA LYS A 81 -4.99 -4.63 12.46
C LYS A 81 -5.09 -5.96 11.70
N TYR A 82 -4.41 -6.07 10.56
CA TYR A 82 -4.27 -7.32 9.83
C TYR A 82 -3.55 -8.37 10.67
N LEU A 83 -2.38 -8.04 11.22
CA LEU A 83 -1.61 -8.99 12.04
C LEU A 83 -2.41 -9.49 13.24
N LYS A 84 -3.10 -8.60 13.95
CA LYS A 84 -3.95 -8.97 15.08
C LYS A 84 -5.14 -9.84 14.69
N LYS A 85 -5.74 -9.62 13.52
CA LYS A 85 -6.88 -10.41 13.04
C LYS A 85 -6.49 -11.82 12.60
N ASN A 86 -5.25 -12.01 12.14
CA ASN A 86 -4.73 -13.32 11.74
C ASN A 86 -4.00 -14.05 12.87
N SER A 87 -4.11 -13.56 14.12
CA SER A 87 -3.38 -14.09 15.29
C SER A 87 -1.85 -14.13 15.10
N LEU A 88 -1.31 -13.32 14.20
CA LEU A 88 0.14 -13.20 13.92
C LEU A 88 0.82 -12.19 14.86
N HIS A 89 0.19 -11.90 15.98
CA HIS A 89 0.67 -10.96 17.00
C HIS A 89 1.05 -11.77 18.24
N GLY A 90 2.16 -12.51 18.13
CA GLY A 90 2.87 -13.11 19.26
C GLY A 90 3.75 -12.09 19.94
#